data_AF-A0A840P0I7-F1
#
_entry.id   AF-A0A840P0I7-F1
#
_cell.length_a   1.000
_cell.length_b   1.000
_cell.length_c   1.000
_cell.angle_alpha   90.00
_cell.angle_beta   90.00
_cell.angle_gamma   90.00
#
_symmetry.space_group_name_H-M   'P 1'
#
loop_
_entity.id
_entity.type
_entity.pdbx_description
1 polymer ?
#
loop_
_entity_poly.entity_id
_entity_poly.type
_entity_poly.pdbx_seq_one_letter_code
_entity_poly.pdbx_strand_id
1 'polypeptide(L)' 'MTDKEPPRLRIVRGDATPEEIAALVIALAARGPAPAGRNTPAETPSPWRDPARRMRKPLAHGPGAWRNSALPI' A
#
# COMPACT_ATOMS: atom_id res chain seq x y z
N MET A 1 30.43 12.95 5.31
CA MET A 1 29.66 14.21 5.36
C MET A 1 28.22 13.84 5.04
N THR A 2 27.39 13.55 6.05
CA THR A 2 25.97 13.27 5.83
C THR A 2 25.25 14.60 5.68
N ASP A 3 24.87 14.96 4.45
CA ASP A 3 24.00 16.11 4.23
C ASP A 3 22.66 15.83 4.90
N LYS A 4 22.39 16.55 5.98
CA LYS A 4 21.13 16.48 6.72
C LYS A 4 20.14 17.32 5.92
N GLU A 5 19.35 16.67 5.07
CA GLU A 5 18.30 17.34 4.30
C GLU A 5 17.42 18.15 5.27
N PRO A 6 17.15 19.45 5.00
CA PRO A 6 16.38 20.28 5.89
C PRO A 6 14.97 19.69 6.07
N PRO A 7 14.38 19.82 7.28
CA PRO A 7 13.08 19.22 7.57
C PRO A 7 12.00 19.79 6.65
N ARG A 8 11.21 18.90 6.05
CA ARG A 8 10.12 19.26 5.11
C ARG A 8 8.90 19.89 5.80
N LEU A 9 8.80 19.78 7.12
CA LEU A 9 7.78 20.40 7.95
C LEU A 9 8.44 20.95 9.21
N ARG A 10 8.10 22.20 9.58
CA ARG A 10 8.57 22.83 10.83
C ARG A 10 7.39 23.44 11.57
N ILE A 11 7.24 23.09 12.84
CA ILE A 11 6.26 23.68 13.73
C ILE A 11 6.81 25.03 14.20
N VAL A 12 6.12 26.11 13.86
CA VAL A 12 6.50 27.48 14.25
C VAL A 12 5.83 27.89 15.56
N ARG A 13 4.64 27.34 15.84
CA ARG A 13 3.84 27.61 17.04
C ARG A 13 3.20 26.32 17.56
N GLY A 14 3.28 26.07 18.86
CA GLY A 14 2.91 24.80 19.49
C GLY A 14 1.60 24.82 20.29
N ASP A 15 0.80 25.87 20.16
CA ASP A 15 -0.45 26.13 20.88
C ASP A 15 -1.69 26.08 19.97
N ALA A 16 -1.60 25.37 18.83
CA ALA A 16 -2.67 25.28 17.86
C ALA A 16 -3.95 24.73 18.51
N THR A 17 -5.10 25.33 18.19
CA THR A 17 -6.38 24.86 18.72
C THR A 17 -6.78 23.51 18.08
N PRO A 18 -7.69 22.74 18.71
CA PRO A 18 -8.20 21.51 18.11
C PRO A 18 -8.77 21.70 16.71
N GLU A 19 -9.42 22.84 16.45
CA GLU A 19 -9.99 23.21 15.15
C GLU A 19 -8.90 23.45 14.10
N GLU A 20 -7.81 24.11 14.47
CA GLU A 20 -6.67 24.36 13.58
C GLU A 20 -5.95 23.06 13.21
N ILE A 21 -5.80 22.15 14.19
CA ILE A 21 -5.26 20.79 13.95
C ILE A 21 -6.16 20.05 12.95
N ALA A 22 -7.48 20.10 13.15
CA ALA A 22 -8.43 19.46 12.24
C ALA A 22 -8.34 20.05 10.83
N ALA A 23 -8.26 21.37 10.69
CA ALA A 23 -8.11 22.04 9.41
C ALA A 23 -6.82 21.63 8.68
N LEU A 24 -5.70 21.50 9.42
CA LEU A 24 -4.42 21.05 8.86
C LEU A 24 -4.50 19.61 8.33
N VAL A 25 -5.12 18.70 9.10
CA VAL A 25 -5.33 17.31 8.69
C VAL A 25 -6.16 17.23 7.41
N ILE A 26 -7.25 18.00 7.34
CA ILE A 26 -8.12 18.05 6.15
C ILE A 26 -7.33 18.56 4.92
N ALA A 27 -6.55 19.63 5.08
CA ALA A 27 -5.75 20.18 3.98
C ALA A 27 -4.70 19.19 3.45
N LEU A 28 -4.04 18.46 4.35
CA LEU A 28 -3.07 17.42 3.99
C LEU A 28 -3.74 16.22 3.32
N ALA A 29 -4.88 15.78 3.83
CA ALA A 29 -5.67 14.69 3.24
C ALA A 29 -6.17 15.04 1.84
N ALA A 30 -6.59 16.29 1.61
CA ALA A 30 -7.02 16.78 0.31
C ALA A 30 -5.88 16.89 -0.72
N ARG A 31 -4.63 17.09 -0.26
CA ARG A 31 -3.44 17.15 -1.12
C ARG A 31 -2.82 15.77 -1.39
N GLY A 32 -3.14 14.78 -0.56
CA GLY A 32 -2.67 13.40 -0.73
C GLY A 32 -3.10 12.81 -2.08
N PRO A 33 -2.39 11.78 -2.58
CA PRO A 33 -2.84 11.07 -3.77
C PRO A 33 -4.29 10.64 -3.55
N ALA A 34 -5.15 10.84 -4.55
CA ALA A 34 -6.53 10.37 -4.50
C ALA A 34 -6.52 8.94 -3.96
N PRO A 35 -7.37 8.60 -2.96
CA PRO A 35 -7.44 7.23 -2.48
C PRO A 35 -7.62 6.39 -3.72
N ALA A 36 -6.65 5.50 -4.02
CA ALA A 36 -6.64 4.70 -5.23
C ALA A 36 -8.02 4.05 -5.31
N GLY A 37 -8.89 4.64 -6.13
CA GLY A 37 -10.33 4.50 -5.94
C GLY A 37 -10.60 3.04 -6.01
N ARG A 38 -11.01 2.42 -4.88
CA ARG A 38 -10.99 0.97 -4.62
C ARG A 38 -10.98 0.23 -5.95
N ASN A 39 -9.77 -0.02 -6.47
CA ASN A 39 -9.60 -0.98 -7.51
C ASN A 39 -9.79 -2.25 -6.74
N THR A 40 -11.06 -2.65 -6.52
CA THR A 40 -11.39 -4.01 -6.17
C THR A 40 -10.68 -4.79 -7.25
N PRO A 41 -9.55 -5.44 -6.95
CA PRO A 41 -8.90 -6.26 -7.96
C PRO A 41 -10.00 -7.19 -8.43
N ALA A 42 -10.23 -7.28 -9.75
CA ALA A 42 -11.20 -8.22 -10.29
C ALA A 42 -11.00 -9.53 -9.54
N GLU A 43 -12.06 -9.98 -8.85
CA GLU A 43 -11.96 -10.97 -7.78
C GLU A 43 -11.25 -12.20 -8.33
N THR A 44 -9.95 -12.27 -8.09
CA THR A 44 -9.12 -13.22 -8.79
C THR A 44 -9.45 -14.56 -8.16
N PRO A 45 -9.85 -15.59 -8.92
CA PRO A 45 -10.23 -16.86 -8.35
C PRO A 45 -9.14 -17.33 -7.40
N SER A 46 -9.55 -17.78 -6.21
CA SER A 46 -8.62 -18.18 -5.16
C SER A 46 -7.60 -19.16 -5.74
N PRO A 47 -6.29 -18.94 -5.53
CA PRO A 47 -5.25 -19.80 -6.08
C PRO A 47 -5.35 -21.26 -5.59
N TRP A 48 -6.15 -21.51 -4.55
CA TRP A 48 -6.51 -22.84 -4.03
C TRP A 48 -7.49 -23.62 -4.94
N ARG A 49 -8.25 -22.95 -5.81
CA ARG A 49 -9.21 -23.60 -6.72
C ARG A 49 -8.67 -23.85 -8.13
N ASP A 50 -7.41 -23.50 -8.40
CA ASP A 50 -6.82 -23.64 -9.74
C ASP A 50 -6.67 -25.13 -10.13
N PRO A 51 -7.43 -25.65 -11.12
CA PRO A 51 -7.33 -27.04 -11.54
C PRO A 51 -5.95 -27.42 -12.07
N ALA A 52 -5.19 -26.44 -12.57
CA ALA A 52 -3.84 -26.66 -13.08
C ALA A 52 -2.84 -27.08 -12.00
N ARG A 53 -3.15 -26.87 -10.71
CA ARG A 53 -2.35 -27.37 -9.58
C ARG A 53 -2.45 -28.88 -9.40
N ARG A 54 -3.49 -29.53 -9.92
CA ARG A 54 -3.59 -31.02 -9.93
C ARG A 54 -2.53 -31.67 -10.82
N MET A 55 -1.81 -30.88 -11.60
CA MET A 55 -0.72 -31.33 -12.46
C MET A 55 0.60 -30.74 -11.96
N ARG A 56 1.68 -31.50 -12.04
CA ARG A 56 3.02 -31.01 -11.69
C ARG A 56 3.46 -29.96 -12.71
N LYS A 57 3.58 -28.70 -12.27
CA LYS A 57 4.09 -27.59 -13.09
C LYS A 57 5.45 -27.09 -12.59
N PRO A 58 6.31 -26.57 -13.49
CA PRO A 58 7.51 -25.84 -13.09
C PRO A 58 7.16 -24.60 -12.24
N LEU A 59 8.07 -24.18 -11.37
CA LEU A 59 7.90 -22.94 -10.61
C LEU A 59 7.95 -21.74 -11.57
N ALA A 60 6.90 -20.92 -11.54
CA ALA A 60 6.87 -19.66 -12.27
C ALA A 60 7.73 -18.60 -11.58
N HIS A 61 8.30 -17.67 -12.36
CA HIS A 61 8.92 -16.46 -11.87
C HIS A 61 8.01 -15.26 -12.15
N GLY A 62 8.05 -14.24 -11.30
CA GLY A 62 7.26 -13.01 -11.47
C GLY A 62 6.42 -12.62 -10.25
N PRO A 63 5.63 -11.53 -10.36
CA PRO A 63 4.83 -11.01 -9.26
C PRO A 63 3.91 -12.09 -8.65
N GLY A 64 3.96 -12.25 -7.33
CA GLY A 64 3.13 -13.23 -6.61
C GLY A 64 3.62 -14.68 -6.65
N ALA A 65 4.65 -15.00 -7.45
CA ALA A 65 5.14 -16.37 -7.60
C ALA A 65 5.62 -17.00 -6.29
N TRP A 66 6.36 -16.24 -5.46
CA TRP A 66 6.86 -16.72 -4.17
C TRP A 66 5.74 -17.01 -3.16
N ARG A 67 4.69 -16.19 -3.11
CA ARG A 67 3.53 -16.45 -2.24
C ARG A 67 2.78 -17.70 -2.67
N ASN A 68 2.74 -17.96 -3.98
CA ASN A 68 2.04 -19.08 -4.58
C ASN A 68 2.80 -20.42 -4.51
N SER A 69 4.10 -20.42 -4.15
CA SER A 69 4.95 -21.62 -4.09
C SER A 69 4.74 -22.46 -2.82
N ALA A 70 4.23 -21.87 -1.74
CA ALA A 70 3.98 -22.55 -0.47
C ALA A 70 2.55 -23.10 -0.33
N LEU A 71 1.72 -22.94 -1.37
CA LEU A 71 0.36 -23.47 -1.38
C LEU A 71 0.38 -24.99 -1.63
N PRO A 72 -0.41 -25.79 -0.87
CA PRO A 72 -0.62 -27.20 -1.12
C PRO A 72 -1.08 -27.49 -2.56
N ILE A 73 -0.74 -28.69 -3.01
CA ILE A 73 -1.20 -29.29 -4.26
C ILE A 73 -2.61 -29.84 -4.06
#